data_AF-A0A3R7EYL7-F1
#
_entry.id   AF-A0A3R7EYL7-F1
#
_cell.length_a   1.000
_cell.length_b   1.000
_cell.length_c   1.000
_cell.angle_alpha   90.00
_cell.angle_beta   90.00
_cell.angle_gamma   90.00
#
_symmetry.space_group_name_H-M   'P 1'
#
loop_
_entity.id
_entity.type
_entity.pdbx_description
1 polymer ?
#
loop_
_entity_poly.entity_id
_entity_poly.type
_entity_poly.pdbx_seq_one_letter_code
_entity_poly.pdbx_strand_id
1 'polypeptide(L)'
;MDLEKELNEHGVNVVCSKMDTIISVRIHGATGKRLVETLQLVDNFVASKVAKLAKSCEGKIYFDPCFGPNDADSTGMLALCKNGDVPYAKLHGSYEALIGGYIDVALSDLTGLCSEQIILKPDYAGYGDDPFAPKPGEQAGDGFWKRLLTYKRNGTLMGCSIQPDPKGNKNIVAEGSAGQGNVNLATEPQEEVTDVNQNDGTFFMSFDDWKARYTHFFAGIDFADEWCGLRVEGKWDETSNGGNTTKSTWINNPRYQLLVKERCHLYMSMSQHDPRGSAESGIFPIG
;
A
#
# COMPACT_ATOMS: atom_id res chain seq x y z
N MET A 1 -35.31 4.50 20.65
CA MET A 1 -35.57 5.35 19.47
C MET A 1 -34.39 5.12 18.54
N ASP A 2 -34.63 4.83 17.26
CA ASP A 2 -33.57 4.41 16.34
C ASP A 2 -32.75 5.63 15.89
N LEU A 3 -31.56 5.81 16.47
CA LEU A 3 -30.67 6.96 16.21
C LEU A 3 -30.37 7.14 14.71
N GLU A 4 -30.33 6.05 13.93
CA GLU A 4 -30.12 6.12 12.47
C GLU A 4 -31.31 6.76 11.76
N LYS A 5 -32.53 6.52 12.25
CA LYS A 5 -33.74 7.14 11.72
C LYS A 5 -33.76 8.64 12.02
N GLU A 6 -33.36 9.03 13.23
CA GLU A 6 -33.27 10.44 13.65
C GLU A 6 -32.17 11.21 12.88
N LEU A 7 -31.04 10.57 12.61
CA LEU A 7 -29.98 11.11 11.74
C LEU A 7 -30.46 11.31 10.30
N ASN A 8 -31.18 10.35 9.74
CA ASN A 8 -31.78 10.47 8.41
C ASN A 8 -32.78 11.65 8.33
N GLU A 9 -33.60 11.85 9.37
CA GLU A 9 -34.53 13.00 9.48
C GLU A 9 -33.77 14.34 9.54
N HIS A 10 -32.54 14.34 10.07
CA HIS A 10 -31.64 15.49 10.06
C HIS A 10 -30.85 15.69 8.75
N GLY A 11 -31.09 14.86 7.72
CA GLY A 11 -30.37 14.94 6.45
C GLY A 11 -28.94 14.38 6.51
N VAL A 12 -28.68 13.53 7.49
CA VAL A 12 -27.39 12.83 7.65
C VAL A 12 -27.51 11.45 7.06
N ASN A 13 -26.64 11.14 6.09
CA ASN A 13 -26.50 9.80 5.54
C ASN A 13 -25.36 9.09 6.27
N VAL A 14 -25.67 7.94 6.88
CA VAL A 14 -24.69 7.10 7.57
C VAL A 14 -24.51 5.81 6.79
N VAL A 15 -23.25 5.48 6.48
CA VAL A 15 -22.84 4.20 5.89
C VAL A 15 -21.91 3.50 6.87
N CYS A 16 -22.32 2.31 7.33
CA CYS A 16 -21.51 1.45 8.18
C CYS A 16 -20.99 0.25 7.37
N SER A 17 -19.75 -0.17 7.63
CA SER A 17 -19.25 -1.46 7.12
C SER A 17 -20.06 -2.63 7.71
N LYS A 18 -19.99 -3.81 7.06
CA LYS A 18 -20.65 -5.03 7.57
C LYS A 18 -20.25 -5.40 9.00
N MET A 19 -19.05 -4.99 9.42
CA MET A 19 -18.53 -5.25 10.76
C MET A 19 -18.71 -4.06 11.72
N ASP A 20 -19.40 -2.99 11.30
CA ASP A 20 -19.57 -1.75 12.07
C ASP A 20 -18.26 -1.05 12.50
N THR A 21 -17.12 -1.43 11.90
CA THR A 21 -15.77 -0.91 12.22
C THR A 21 -15.41 0.36 11.45
N ILE A 22 -16.07 0.60 10.32
CA ILE A 22 -15.89 1.81 9.51
C ILE A 22 -17.25 2.49 9.45
N ILE A 23 -17.30 3.75 9.89
CA ILE A 23 -18.50 4.56 9.91
C ILE A 23 -18.22 5.81 9.07
N SER A 24 -18.94 5.97 7.97
CA SER A 24 -18.91 7.18 7.15
C SER A 24 -20.18 7.98 7.37
N VAL A 25 -20.04 9.20 7.87
CA VAL A 25 -21.16 10.11 8.13
C VAL A 25 -21.09 11.28 7.14
N ARG A 26 -22.15 11.48 6.37
CA ARG A 26 -22.27 12.59 5.42
C ARG A 26 -23.44 13.50 5.81
N ILE A 27 -23.12 14.73 6.21
CA ILE A 27 -24.10 15.73 6.64
C ILE A 27 -24.42 16.66 5.46
N HIS A 28 -25.70 16.78 5.08
CA HIS A 28 -26.13 17.68 4.02
C HIS A 28 -26.96 18.86 4.55
N GLY A 29 -26.58 20.08 4.18
CA GLY A 29 -27.45 21.25 4.30
C GLY A 29 -27.76 21.74 5.73
N ALA A 30 -26.98 21.34 6.73
CA ALA A 30 -27.14 21.82 8.10
C ALA A 30 -26.34 23.11 8.36
N THR A 31 -26.98 24.14 8.92
CA THR A 31 -26.34 25.42 9.29
C THR A 31 -26.88 25.94 10.62
N GLY A 32 -26.09 26.78 11.30
CA GLY A 32 -26.48 27.42 12.56
C GLY A 32 -26.86 26.43 13.66
N LYS A 33 -27.94 26.69 14.38
CA LYS A 33 -28.42 25.86 15.50
C LYS A 33 -28.67 24.39 15.09
N ARG A 34 -29.19 24.18 13.88
CA ARG A 34 -29.47 22.85 13.34
C ARG A 34 -28.18 22.05 13.13
N LEU A 35 -27.08 22.69 12.74
CA LEU A 35 -25.78 22.01 12.62
C LEU A 35 -25.29 21.51 13.98
N VAL A 36 -25.42 22.32 15.02
CA VAL A 36 -25.00 21.94 16.39
C VAL A 36 -25.81 20.75 16.90
N GLU A 37 -27.13 20.78 16.73
CA GLU A 37 -28.02 19.67 17.09
C GLU A 37 -27.70 18.40 16.28
N THR A 38 -27.46 18.53 14.98
CA THR A 38 -27.06 17.41 14.11
C THR A 38 -25.70 16.82 14.54
N LEU A 39 -24.72 17.65 14.90
CA LEU A 39 -23.41 17.18 15.37
C LEU A 39 -23.53 16.42 16.70
N GLN A 40 -24.34 16.92 17.64
CA GLN A 40 -24.60 16.21 18.91
C GLN A 40 -25.25 14.84 18.68
N LEU A 41 -26.17 14.73 17.71
CA LEU A 41 -26.77 13.45 17.33
C LEU A 41 -25.75 12.49 16.72
N VAL A 42 -24.86 13.01 15.86
CA VAL A 42 -23.76 12.21 15.28
C VAL A 42 -22.80 11.73 16.37
N ASP A 43 -22.42 12.60 17.31
CA ASP A 43 -21.55 12.24 18.43
C ASP A 43 -22.17 11.13 19.29
N ASN A 44 -23.46 11.25 19.64
CA ASN A 44 -24.18 10.23 20.39
C ASN A 44 -24.27 8.90 19.63
N PHE A 45 -24.48 8.95 18.31
CA PHE A 45 -24.49 7.77 17.46
C PHE A 45 -23.14 7.07 17.41
N VAL A 46 -22.06 7.83 17.17
CA VAL A 46 -20.70 7.30 17.16
C VAL A 46 -20.32 6.74 18.52
N ALA A 47 -20.61 7.45 19.62
CA ALA A 47 -20.34 6.99 20.98
C ALA A 47 -21.06 5.67 21.31
N SER A 48 -22.31 5.52 20.86
CA SER A 48 -23.07 4.26 20.99
C SER A 48 -22.42 3.09 20.25
N LYS A 49 -21.95 3.32 19.02
CA LYS A 49 -21.24 2.31 18.22
C LYS A 49 -19.88 1.95 18.86
N VAL A 50 -19.11 2.95 19.28
CA VAL A 50 -17.83 2.76 19.97
C VAL A 50 -18.01 2.00 21.29
N ALA A 51 -19.04 2.31 22.08
CA ALA A 51 -19.31 1.60 23.34
C ALA A 51 -19.67 0.12 23.11
N LYS A 52 -20.45 -0.17 22.05
CA LYS A 52 -20.76 -1.56 21.65
C LYS A 52 -19.50 -2.30 21.20
N LEU A 53 -18.65 -1.65 20.40
CA LEU A 53 -17.40 -2.21 19.94
C LEU A 53 -16.45 -2.47 21.12
N ALA A 54 -16.25 -1.49 21.99
CA ALA A 54 -15.42 -1.60 23.19
C ALA A 54 -15.86 -2.76 24.10
N LYS A 55 -17.18 -2.96 24.28
CA LYS A 55 -17.73 -4.11 25.00
C LYS A 55 -17.49 -5.44 24.28
N SER A 56 -17.57 -5.46 22.95
CA SER A 56 -17.25 -6.66 22.15
C SER A 56 -15.76 -7.03 22.22
N CYS A 57 -14.91 -6.01 22.40
CA CYS A 57 -13.46 -6.11 22.52
C CYS A 57 -12.98 -6.26 23.97
N GLU A 58 -13.86 -6.25 24.97
CA GLU A 58 -13.47 -6.33 26.38
C GLU A 58 -12.72 -7.65 26.65
N GLY A 59 -11.46 -7.53 27.09
CA GLY A 59 -10.57 -8.68 27.32
C GLY A 59 -9.99 -9.31 26.04
N LYS A 60 -10.21 -8.73 24.86
CA LYS A 60 -9.67 -9.21 23.58
C LYS A 60 -8.74 -8.16 22.98
N ILE A 61 -7.49 -8.54 22.73
CA ILE A 61 -6.57 -7.74 21.91
C ILE A 61 -6.99 -7.92 20.45
N TYR A 62 -7.24 -6.82 19.75
CA TYR A 62 -7.56 -6.87 18.32
C TYR A 62 -6.26 -7.03 17.53
N PHE A 63 -6.13 -8.15 16.82
CA PHE A 63 -5.02 -8.40 15.92
C PHE A 63 -5.47 -8.08 14.50
N ASP A 64 -4.63 -7.41 13.72
CA ASP A 64 -4.81 -7.37 12.28
C ASP A 64 -4.59 -8.79 11.75
N PRO A 65 -5.60 -9.43 11.12
CA PRO A 65 -5.53 -10.82 10.70
C PRO A 65 -4.45 -11.09 9.64
N CYS A 66 -3.86 -10.05 9.04
CA CYS A 66 -2.74 -10.17 8.10
C CYS A 66 -1.39 -10.44 8.79
N PHE A 67 -1.28 -10.18 10.10
CA PHE A 67 -0.13 -10.55 10.90
C PHE A 67 -0.51 -11.79 11.69
N GLY A 68 -0.48 -12.93 11.00
CA GLY A 68 -0.88 -14.21 11.57
C GLY A 68 0.15 -14.78 12.55
N PRO A 69 -0.27 -15.72 13.41
CA PRO A 69 0.63 -16.50 14.24
C PRO A 69 1.72 -17.19 13.42
N ASN A 70 2.95 -17.24 13.92
CA ASN A 70 4.01 -18.13 13.45
C ASN A 70 4.72 -18.81 14.63
N ASP A 71 5.63 -19.73 14.34
CA ASP A 71 6.34 -20.53 15.35
C ASP A 71 7.12 -19.67 16.38
N ALA A 72 7.54 -18.47 16.00
CA ALA A 72 8.22 -17.51 16.87
C ALA A 72 7.27 -16.45 17.48
N ASP A 73 6.07 -16.30 16.95
CA ASP A 73 5.08 -15.30 17.35
C ASP A 73 3.67 -15.87 17.24
N SER A 74 3.24 -16.60 18.27
CA SER A 74 1.90 -17.22 18.35
C SER A 74 0.72 -16.25 18.23
N THR A 75 0.98 -14.94 18.28
CA THR A 75 -0.03 -13.88 18.22
C THR A 75 0.06 -13.01 16.98
N GLY A 76 1.15 -13.13 16.19
CA GLY A 76 1.49 -12.18 15.11
C GLY A 76 1.77 -10.74 15.59
N MET A 77 1.83 -10.54 16.91
CA MET A 77 1.90 -9.24 17.54
C MET A 77 3.29 -8.62 17.47
N LEU A 78 4.37 -9.39 17.40
CA LEU A 78 5.74 -8.88 17.39
C LEU A 78 6.04 -8.04 16.13
N ALA A 79 5.35 -8.31 15.03
CA ALA A 79 5.46 -7.50 13.81
C ALA A 79 4.86 -6.10 13.96
N LEU A 80 3.83 -5.98 14.81
CA LEU A 80 3.08 -4.74 15.01
C LEU A 80 3.37 -4.05 16.34
N CYS A 81 3.83 -4.77 17.36
CA CYS A 81 4.04 -4.27 18.71
C CYS A 81 5.32 -4.81 19.34
N LYS A 82 6.25 -3.90 19.64
CA LYS A 82 7.36 -4.19 20.53
C LYS A 82 7.02 -3.60 21.90
N ASN A 83 6.95 -4.43 22.94
CA ASN A 83 6.65 -4.02 24.32
C ASN A 83 5.25 -3.39 24.53
N GLY A 84 4.22 -3.84 23.80
CA GLY A 84 2.84 -3.39 24.00
C GLY A 84 2.48 -2.04 23.37
N ASP A 85 3.40 -1.40 22.65
CA ASP A 85 3.16 -0.22 21.81
C ASP A 85 3.02 -0.65 20.35
N VAL A 86 2.09 -0.05 19.59
CA VAL A 86 1.96 -0.23 18.14
C VAL A 86 2.81 0.84 17.45
N PRO A 87 4.12 0.61 17.20
CA PRO A 87 5.06 1.67 16.90
C PRO A 87 4.78 2.32 15.55
N TYR A 88 4.26 1.57 14.59
CA TYR A 88 4.00 2.09 13.24
C TYR A 88 2.83 3.10 13.24
N ALA A 89 1.68 2.73 13.81
CA ALA A 89 0.55 3.66 13.95
C ALA A 89 0.90 4.87 14.83
N LYS A 90 1.72 4.67 15.88
CA LYS A 90 2.20 5.74 16.76
C LYS A 90 3.18 6.68 16.06
N LEU A 91 4.07 6.16 15.21
CA LEU A 91 4.98 6.93 14.37
C LEU A 91 4.21 7.84 13.41
N HIS A 92 3.14 7.33 12.80
CA HIS A 92 2.28 8.09 11.90
C HIS A 92 1.15 8.86 12.61
N GLY A 93 1.16 8.90 13.95
CA GLY A 93 0.24 9.67 14.79
C GLY A 93 -1.11 9.01 15.09
N SER A 94 -1.64 8.16 14.22
CA SER A 94 -2.85 7.39 14.48
C SER A 94 -3.02 6.18 13.54
N TYR A 95 -3.93 5.27 13.87
CA TYR A 95 -4.36 4.20 12.95
C TYR A 95 -5.08 4.73 11.71
N GLU A 96 -5.79 5.85 11.84
CA GLU A 96 -6.46 6.50 10.70
C GLU A 96 -5.44 6.96 9.65
N ALA A 97 -4.26 7.44 10.08
CA ALA A 97 -3.18 7.84 9.18
C ALA A 97 -2.60 6.67 8.35
N LEU A 98 -2.83 5.41 8.76
CA LEU A 98 -2.42 4.23 8.00
C LEU A 98 -3.40 3.86 6.89
N ILE A 99 -4.64 4.34 6.95
CA ILE A 99 -5.67 4.03 5.94
C ILE A 99 -5.26 4.66 4.61
N GLY A 100 -5.17 3.84 3.56
CA GLY A 100 -4.74 4.28 2.23
C GLY A 100 -3.24 4.47 2.09
N GLY A 101 -2.44 3.92 3.02
CA GLY A 101 -0.99 3.91 2.91
C GLY A 101 -0.45 3.15 1.69
N TYR A 102 0.78 3.48 1.32
CA TYR A 102 1.48 2.91 0.18
C TYR A 102 2.35 1.71 0.61
N ILE A 103 2.23 0.58 -0.11
CA ILE A 103 2.92 -0.68 0.22
C ILE A 103 4.44 -0.53 0.15
N ASP A 104 4.94 0.20 -0.85
CA ASP A 104 6.35 0.49 -1.05
C ASP A 104 6.95 1.35 0.07
N VAL A 105 6.18 2.26 0.67
CA VAL A 105 6.61 3.01 1.86
C VAL A 105 6.74 2.09 3.07
N ALA A 106 5.71 1.30 3.36
CA ALA A 106 5.74 0.34 4.46
C ALA A 106 6.87 -0.68 4.30
N LEU A 107 7.11 -1.14 3.07
CA LEU A 107 8.19 -2.08 2.76
C LEU A 107 9.56 -1.45 3.04
N SER A 108 9.78 -0.19 2.63
CA SER A 108 11.01 0.55 2.96
C SER A 108 11.16 0.75 4.47
N ASP A 109 10.12 1.18 5.18
CA ASP A 109 10.21 1.49 6.62
C ASP A 109 10.48 0.26 7.48
N LEU A 110 9.87 -0.88 7.14
CA LEU A 110 9.97 -2.10 7.93
C LEU A 110 11.24 -2.92 7.64
N THR A 111 11.86 -2.71 6.48
CA THR A 111 13.01 -3.51 6.02
C THR A 111 14.29 -2.71 5.87
N GLY A 112 14.20 -1.40 5.69
CA GLY A 112 15.32 -0.54 5.30
C GLY A 112 15.76 -0.70 3.84
N LEU A 113 15.15 -1.62 3.08
CA LEU A 113 15.47 -1.90 1.68
C LEU A 113 14.95 -0.80 0.76
N CYS A 114 15.49 -0.77 -0.46
CA CYS A 114 14.97 0.13 -1.48
C CYS A 114 13.67 -0.45 -2.06
N SER A 115 12.56 0.25 -1.86
CA SER A 115 11.29 -0.16 -2.45
C SER A 115 11.18 0.26 -3.91
N GLU A 116 10.51 -0.58 -4.70
CA GLU A 116 10.15 -0.35 -6.09
C GLU A 116 8.69 -0.72 -6.29
N GLN A 117 7.97 0.13 -7.02
CA GLN A 117 6.64 -0.15 -7.52
C GLN A 117 6.67 -0.20 -9.05
N ILE A 118 6.07 -1.25 -9.61
CA ILE A 118 5.93 -1.43 -11.06
C ILE A 118 4.45 -1.60 -11.37
N ILE A 119 3.93 -0.71 -12.20
CA ILE A 119 2.57 -0.80 -12.73
C ILE A 119 2.61 -1.72 -13.95
N LEU A 120 1.85 -2.80 -13.90
CA LEU A 120 1.89 -3.87 -14.91
C LEU A 120 0.93 -3.65 -16.08
N LYS A 121 0.07 -2.63 -15.99
CA LYS A 121 -1.09 -2.44 -16.88
C LYS A 121 -1.23 -0.97 -17.32
N PRO A 122 -1.44 -0.72 -18.63
CA PRO A 122 -1.42 0.64 -19.20
C PRO A 122 -2.55 1.56 -18.73
N ASP A 123 -3.67 0.99 -18.29
CA ASP A 123 -4.82 1.78 -17.85
C ASP A 123 -4.73 2.28 -16.39
N TYR A 124 -3.67 1.93 -15.66
CA TYR A 124 -3.52 2.27 -14.25
C TYR A 124 -2.58 3.47 -14.05
N ALA A 125 -2.86 4.27 -13.02
CA ALA A 125 -2.07 5.45 -12.71
C ALA A 125 -0.61 5.08 -12.38
N GLY A 126 0.34 5.85 -12.90
CA GLY A 126 1.77 5.58 -12.74
C GLY A 126 2.35 4.59 -13.75
N TYR A 127 1.57 4.12 -14.72
CA TYR A 127 2.11 3.27 -15.79
C TYR A 127 3.14 4.04 -16.63
N GLY A 128 4.37 3.52 -16.62
CA GLY A 128 5.49 4.01 -17.42
C GLY A 128 5.72 3.15 -18.65
N ASP A 129 6.95 2.67 -18.80
CA ASP A 129 7.31 1.73 -19.86
C ASP A 129 6.68 0.35 -19.64
N ASP A 130 6.37 -0.37 -20.73
CA ASP A 130 5.86 -1.74 -20.64
C ASP A 130 6.91 -2.64 -19.96
N PRO A 131 6.64 -3.16 -18.75
CA PRO A 131 7.62 -3.95 -18.00
C PRO A 131 7.93 -5.30 -18.65
N PHE A 132 7.12 -5.73 -19.63
CA PHE A 132 7.30 -6.98 -20.36
C PHE A 132 7.87 -6.77 -21.76
N ALA A 133 8.01 -5.53 -22.23
CA ALA A 133 8.64 -5.26 -23.50
C ALA A 133 10.13 -5.64 -23.44
N PRO A 134 10.68 -6.25 -24.50
CA PRO A 134 12.11 -6.53 -24.56
C PRO A 134 12.92 -5.23 -24.53
N LYS A 135 13.94 -5.19 -23.68
CA LYS A 135 14.90 -4.09 -23.69
C LYS A 135 15.79 -4.17 -24.93
N PRO A 136 16.36 -3.03 -25.40
CA PRO A 136 17.29 -3.03 -26.52
C PRO A 136 18.46 -4.01 -26.30
N GLY A 137 18.55 -5.04 -27.14
CA GLY A 137 19.57 -6.09 -27.05
C GLY A 137 19.14 -7.37 -26.31
N GLU A 138 17.93 -7.43 -25.77
CA GLU A 138 17.36 -8.65 -25.19
C GLU A 138 16.43 -9.37 -26.19
N GLN A 139 16.37 -10.70 -26.10
CA GLN A 139 15.38 -11.49 -26.82
C GLN A 139 13.97 -11.20 -26.27
N ALA A 140 12.97 -11.21 -27.15
CA ALA A 140 11.58 -11.05 -26.78
C ALA A 140 11.14 -12.12 -25.76
N GLY A 141 10.54 -11.70 -24.64
CA GLY A 141 9.63 -12.55 -23.86
C GLY A 141 9.82 -12.63 -22.35
N ASP A 142 11.06 -12.52 -21.81
CA ASP A 142 11.30 -12.98 -20.42
C ASP A 142 12.07 -12.01 -19.52
N GLY A 143 12.27 -10.75 -19.94
CA GLY A 143 13.05 -9.78 -19.16
C GLY A 143 12.55 -9.63 -17.72
N PHE A 144 11.23 -9.54 -17.57
CA PHE A 144 10.60 -9.46 -16.24
C PHE A 144 10.71 -10.76 -15.45
N TRP A 145 10.53 -11.92 -16.09
CA TRP A 145 10.66 -13.22 -15.42
C TRP A 145 12.08 -13.44 -14.87
N LYS A 146 13.11 -13.12 -15.66
CA LYS A 146 14.51 -13.16 -15.22
C LYS A 146 14.77 -12.22 -14.02
N ARG A 147 14.10 -11.07 -14.00
CA ARG A 147 14.14 -10.14 -12.87
C ARG A 147 13.55 -10.78 -11.61
N LEU A 148 12.37 -11.41 -11.70
CA LEU A 148 11.75 -12.13 -10.58
C LEU A 148 12.63 -13.26 -10.05
N LEU A 149 13.26 -14.03 -10.93
CA LEU A 149 14.20 -15.08 -10.53
C LEU A 149 15.43 -14.51 -9.82
N THR A 150 15.95 -13.37 -10.28
CA THR A 150 17.06 -12.67 -9.63
C THR A 150 16.67 -12.18 -8.24
N TYR A 151 15.48 -11.59 -8.11
CA TYR A 151 14.93 -11.14 -6.83
C TYR A 151 14.74 -12.30 -5.85
N LYS A 152 14.16 -13.41 -6.31
CA LYS A 152 14.03 -14.63 -5.50
C LYS A 152 15.40 -15.13 -5.01
N ARG A 153 16.40 -15.19 -5.90
CA ARG A 153 17.76 -15.64 -5.56
C ARG A 153 18.41 -14.73 -4.51
N ASN A 154 18.17 -13.43 -4.59
CA ASN A 154 18.77 -12.45 -3.69
C ASN A 154 18.01 -12.33 -2.35
N GLY A 155 16.87 -12.98 -2.17
CA GLY A 155 16.06 -12.83 -0.95
C GLY A 155 15.19 -11.56 -0.92
N THR A 156 15.05 -10.85 -2.05
CA THR A 156 14.16 -9.69 -2.19
C THR A 156 12.73 -10.05 -1.80
N LEU A 157 12.12 -9.23 -0.95
CA LEU A 157 10.71 -9.34 -0.62
C LEU A 157 9.87 -8.81 -1.78
N MET A 158 8.96 -9.64 -2.28
CA MET A 158 8.12 -9.32 -3.44
C MET A 158 6.64 -9.41 -3.07
N GLY A 159 5.85 -8.50 -3.62
CA GLY A 159 4.40 -8.47 -3.47
C GLY A 159 3.71 -8.08 -4.77
N CYS A 160 2.42 -8.38 -4.88
CA CYS A 160 1.61 -7.95 -5.99
C CYS A 160 0.16 -7.70 -5.56
N SER A 161 -0.55 -6.85 -6.28
CA SER A 161 -1.95 -6.54 -5.98
C SER A 161 -2.81 -6.35 -7.23
N ILE A 162 -4.11 -6.49 -7.02
CA ILE A 162 -5.15 -6.22 -8.01
C ILE A 162 -5.87 -4.96 -7.55
N GLN A 163 -5.71 -3.88 -8.29
CA GLN A 163 -6.51 -2.68 -8.09
C GLN A 163 -7.81 -2.76 -8.90
N PRO A 164 -8.91 -2.16 -8.42
CA PRO A 164 -10.12 -2.01 -9.21
C PRO A 164 -9.83 -1.34 -10.55
N ASP A 165 -10.56 -1.75 -11.59
CA ASP A 165 -10.49 -1.11 -12.90
C ASP A 165 -10.77 0.41 -12.75
N PRO A 166 -9.83 1.29 -13.15
CA PRO A 166 -10.01 2.74 -13.07
C PRO A 166 -11.21 3.26 -13.86
N LYS A 167 -11.64 2.53 -14.89
CA LYS A 167 -12.82 2.82 -15.72
C LYS A 167 -14.08 2.12 -15.22
N GLY A 168 -13.95 1.21 -14.24
CA GLY A 168 -15.02 0.45 -13.63
C GLY A 168 -15.83 1.24 -12.62
N ASN A 169 -16.97 0.69 -12.22
CA ASN A 169 -17.81 1.28 -11.18
C ASN A 169 -17.06 1.29 -9.83
N LYS A 170 -16.82 2.48 -9.26
CA LYS A 170 -16.07 2.71 -8.00
C LYS A 170 -16.65 2.04 -6.74
N ASN A 171 -17.77 1.32 -6.86
CA ASN A 171 -18.45 0.61 -5.78
C ASN A 171 -18.06 -0.88 -5.69
N ILE A 172 -17.17 -1.39 -6.56
CA ILE A 172 -16.71 -2.78 -6.51
C ILE A 172 -15.44 -2.86 -5.65
N VAL A 173 -15.58 -3.40 -4.44
CA VAL A 173 -14.44 -3.76 -3.58
C VAL A 173 -13.73 -4.94 -4.24
N ALA A 174 -12.43 -4.80 -4.52
CA ALA A 174 -11.60 -5.80 -5.23
C ALA A 174 -11.36 -7.12 -4.45
N GLU A 175 -12.01 -7.31 -3.29
CA GLU A 175 -11.89 -8.50 -2.45
C GLU A 175 -12.46 -9.79 -3.08
N GLY A 176 -13.19 -9.69 -4.20
CA GLY A 176 -13.92 -10.83 -4.78
C GLY A 176 -13.15 -11.69 -5.80
N SER A 177 -12.03 -11.23 -6.36
CA SER A 177 -11.46 -11.89 -7.56
C SER A 177 -10.27 -12.81 -7.29
N ALA A 178 -9.58 -12.67 -6.16
CA ALA A 178 -8.46 -13.54 -5.79
C ALA A 178 -8.91 -14.78 -4.98
N GLY A 179 -9.99 -14.69 -4.22
CA GLY A 179 -10.49 -15.75 -3.34
C GLY A 179 -11.52 -16.70 -3.96
N GLN A 180 -11.89 -16.54 -5.23
CA GLN A 180 -12.94 -17.36 -5.87
C GLN A 180 -12.44 -18.69 -6.46
N GLY A 181 -11.18 -19.08 -6.25
CA GLY A 181 -10.69 -20.40 -6.65
C GLY A 181 -10.68 -20.67 -8.17
N ASN A 182 -10.95 -19.68 -9.02
CA ASN A 182 -10.86 -19.79 -10.47
C ASN A 182 -9.43 -19.59 -10.98
N VAL A 183 -8.47 -20.23 -10.30
CA VAL A 183 -7.11 -20.43 -10.81
C VAL A 183 -7.13 -21.76 -11.54
N ASN A 184 -6.91 -21.75 -12.86
CA ASN A 184 -6.63 -22.99 -13.56
C ASN A 184 -5.28 -23.48 -13.03
N LEU A 185 -5.30 -24.40 -12.06
CA LEU A 185 -4.09 -25.04 -11.59
C LEU A 185 -3.48 -25.79 -12.77
N ALA A 186 -2.34 -25.30 -13.26
CA ALA A 186 -1.59 -26.00 -14.29
C ALA A 186 -1.14 -27.35 -13.73
N THR A 187 -1.69 -28.44 -14.25
CA THR A 187 -1.23 -29.80 -14.00
C THR A 187 -0.01 -30.10 -14.89
N GLU A 188 1.08 -29.39 -14.67
CA GLU A 188 2.38 -29.73 -15.25
C GLU A 188 3.18 -30.55 -14.23
N PRO A 189 4.00 -31.54 -14.66
CA PRO A 189 4.80 -32.35 -13.75
C PRO A 189 5.82 -31.46 -13.02
N GLN A 190 5.66 -31.36 -11.70
CA GLN A 190 6.49 -30.56 -10.81
C GLN A 190 7.82 -31.29 -10.52
N GLU A 191 8.96 -30.64 -10.74
CA GLU A 191 10.29 -31.21 -10.42
C GLU A 191 10.63 -31.15 -8.91
N GLU A 192 9.97 -30.27 -8.15
CA GLU A 192 10.04 -30.20 -6.68
C GLU A 192 8.63 -30.23 -6.10
N VAL A 193 8.29 -31.32 -5.41
CA VAL A 193 7.05 -31.44 -4.62
C VAL A 193 7.25 -30.63 -3.35
N THR A 194 6.88 -29.35 -3.39
CA THR A 194 6.67 -28.59 -2.14
C THR A 194 5.27 -28.93 -1.64
N ASP A 195 5.15 -29.45 -0.42
CA ASP A 195 3.84 -29.69 0.20
C ASP A 195 3.09 -28.36 0.33
N VAL A 196 2.06 -28.17 -0.49
CA VAL A 196 1.23 -26.96 -0.45
C VAL A 196 0.30 -27.06 0.75
N ASN A 197 0.50 -26.19 1.73
CA ASN A 197 -0.42 -26.04 2.85
C ASN A 197 -1.67 -25.28 2.38
N GLN A 198 -2.79 -25.97 2.28
CA GLN A 198 -4.05 -25.38 1.80
C GLN A 198 -4.66 -24.32 2.74
N ASN A 199 -4.13 -24.17 3.95
CA ASN A 199 -4.68 -23.29 4.99
C ASN A 199 -3.91 -21.98 5.17
N ASP A 200 -2.79 -21.76 4.47
CA ASP A 200 -1.99 -20.54 4.60
C ASP A 200 -2.14 -19.57 3.42
N GLY A 201 -2.99 -19.90 2.45
CA GLY A 201 -3.21 -19.06 1.27
C GLY A 201 -2.12 -19.17 0.21
N THR A 202 -1.17 -20.09 0.33
CA THR A 202 -0.16 -20.36 -0.70
C THR A 202 -0.79 -21.11 -1.88
N PHE A 203 -0.57 -20.61 -3.10
CA PHE A 203 -1.00 -21.27 -4.33
C PHE A 203 0.03 -21.08 -5.44
N PHE A 204 -0.03 -21.95 -6.44
CA PHE A 204 0.72 -21.81 -7.69
C PHE A 204 -0.17 -21.27 -8.80
N MET A 205 0.42 -20.51 -9.70
CA MET A 205 -0.23 -20.05 -10.93
C MET A 205 0.79 -19.92 -12.05
N SER A 206 0.34 -19.99 -13.30
CA SER A 206 1.20 -19.73 -14.45
C SER A 206 1.64 -18.26 -14.45
N PHE A 207 2.83 -17.99 -14.99
CA PHE A 207 3.31 -16.60 -15.14
C PHE A 207 2.39 -15.79 -16.07
N ASP A 208 1.80 -16.43 -17.08
CA ASP A 208 0.83 -15.80 -17.98
C ASP A 208 -0.46 -15.40 -17.25
N ASP A 209 -1.00 -16.27 -16.40
CA ASP A 209 -2.15 -15.94 -15.56
C ASP A 209 -1.84 -14.82 -14.58
N TRP A 210 -0.64 -14.85 -13.99
CA TRP A 210 -0.17 -13.80 -13.08
C TRP A 210 -0.13 -12.46 -13.81
N LYS A 211 0.52 -12.43 -14.98
CA LYS A 211 0.61 -11.25 -15.84
C LYS A 211 -0.76 -10.76 -16.28
N ALA A 212 -1.71 -11.66 -16.53
CA ALA A 212 -3.06 -11.29 -16.94
C ALA A 212 -3.85 -10.59 -15.82
N ARG A 213 -3.69 -11.05 -14.57
CA ARG A 213 -4.54 -10.66 -13.43
C ARG A 213 -3.97 -9.53 -12.58
N TYR A 214 -2.68 -9.57 -12.27
CA TYR A 214 -2.08 -8.58 -11.39
C TYR A 214 -1.85 -7.25 -12.09
N THR A 215 -2.00 -6.19 -11.31
CA THR A 215 -1.99 -4.81 -11.80
C THR A 215 -0.77 -4.05 -11.31
N HIS A 216 -0.30 -4.39 -10.11
CA HIS A 216 0.83 -3.75 -9.45
C HIS A 216 1.76 -4.83 -8.90
N PHE A 217 3.06 -4.59 -9.04
CA PHE A 217 4.12 -5.37 -8.44
C PHE A 217 4.95 -4.46 -7.53
N PHE A 218 5.37 -5.00 -6.39
CA PHE A 218 6.16 -4.31 -5.38
C PHE A 218 7.37 -5.16 -5.03
N ALA A 219 8.53 -4.54 -4.85
CA ALA A 219 9.73 -5.23 -4.38
C ALA A 219 10.49 -4.36 -3.39
N GLY A 220 10.93 -4.96 -2.28
CA GLY A 220 11.89 -4.40 -1.34
C GLY A 220 13.23 -5.00 -1.71
N ILE A 221 13.96 -4.30 -2.59
CA ILE A 221 15.11 -4.85 -3.30
C ILE A 221 16.24 -5.10 -2.31
N ASP A 222 16.59 -6.38 -2.18
CA ASP A 222 17.83 -6.80 -1.54
C ASP A 222 18.93 -6.86 -2.61
N PHE A 223 19.81 -5.87 -2.57
CA PHE A 223 20.92 -5.78 -3.51
C PHE A 223 21.97 -6.81 -3.13
N ALA A 224 22.39 -7.63 -4.09
CA ALA A 224 23.46 -8.59 -3.87
C ALA A 224 24.77 -7.89 -3.47
N ASP A 225 25.66 -8.61 -2.78
CA ASP A 225 26.89 -8.09 -2.19
C ASP A 225 27.83 -7.37 -3.19
N GLU A 226 27.68 -7.62 -4.50
CA GLU A 226 28.46 -6.94 -5.54
C GLU A 226 28.01 -5.49 -5.80
N TRP A 227 26.85 -5.09 -5.28
CA TRP A 227 26.37 -3.71 -5.36
C TRP A 227 26.96 -2.87 -4.25
N CYS A 228 27.27 -1.62 -4.58
CA CYS A 228 27.54 -0.59 -3.58
C CYS A 228 26.43 0.46 -3.62
N GLY A 229 26.06 0.97 -2.44
CA GLY A 229 25.02 1.98 -2.28
C GLY A 229 25.57 3.29 -1.73
N LEU A 230 25.00 4.40 -2.18
CA LEU A 230 25.16 5.72 -1.56
C LEU A 230 23.78 6.32 -1.37
N ARG A 231 23.47 6.77 -0.16
CA ARG A 231 22.27 7.55 0.14
C ARG A 231 22.64 9.01 0.32
N VAL A 232 21.91 9.90 -0.33
CA VAL A 232 22.07 11.34 -0.20
C VAL A 232 20.74 11.93 0.19
N GLU A 233 20.77 12.84 1.16
CA GLU A 233 19.58 13.56 1.64
C GLU A 233 19.61 15.00 1.12
N GLY A 234 18.42 15.54 0.89
CA GLY A 234 18.23 16.91 0.45
C GLY A 234 16.83 17.40 0.78
N LYS A 235 16.52 18.64 0.38
CA LYS A 235 15.21 19.24 0.55
C LYS A 235 14.89 20.16 -0.61
N TRP A 236 13.60 20.34 -0.86
CA TRP A 236 13.08 21.45 -1.65
C TRP A 236 12.53 22.50 -0.71
N ASP A 237 13.02 23.73 -0.85
CA ASP A 237 12.54 24.92 -0.13
C ASP A 237 12.07 26.00 -1.10
N GLU A 238 11.70 27.17 -0.58
CA GLU A 238 11.21 28.31 -1.37
C GLU A 238 12.15 28.72 -2.52
N THR A 239 13.44 28.42 -2.41
CA THR A 239 14.45 28.80 -3.41
C THR A 239 14.85 27.67 -4.34
N SER A 240 14.59 26.41 -3.95
CA SER A 240 15.05 25.20 -4.65
C SER A 240 13.93 24.36 -5.24
N ASN A 241 12.65 24.72 -5.03
CA ASN A 241 11.45 24.06 -5.57
C ASN A 241 11.23 24.29 -7.09
N GLY A 242 12.22 23.95 -7.91
CA GLY A 242 12.27 24.29 -9.33
C GLY A 242 11.20 23.65 -10.22
N GLY A 243 10.43 22.67 -9.73
CA GLY A 243 9.44 21.92 -10.50
C GLY A 243 10.10 20.86 -11.39
N ASN A 244 9.43 20.45 -12.48
CA ASN A 244 9.95 19.48 -13.46
C ASN A 244 10.64 20.16 -14.67
N THR A 245 11.17 19.38 -15.62
CA THR A 245 11.95 19.86 -16.78
C THR A 245 11.19 20.81 -17.72
N THR A 246 9.86 20.91 -17.59
CA THR A 246 9.04 21.85 -18.37
C THR A 246 9.02 23.26 -17.79
N LYS A 247 9.50 23.44 -16.55
CA LYS A 247 9.52 24.74 -15.85
C LYS A 247 10.85 25.44 -16.04
N SER A 248 10.82 26.74 -16.29
CA SER A 248 12.04 27.57 -16.37
C SER A 248 12.85 27.57 -15.07
N THR A 249 12.18 27.33 -13.94
CA THR A 249 12.76 27.20 -12.60
C THR A 249 13.45 25.85 -12.36
N TRP A 250 13.39 24.89 -13.29
CA TRP A 250 13.98 23.54 -13.16
C TRP A 250 15.43 23.57 -12.66
N ILE A 251 16.19 24.57 -13.12
CA ILE A 251 17.61 24.75 -12.80
C ILE A 251 17.88 25.01 -11.31
N ASN A 252 16.85 25.38 -10.54
CA ASN A 252 16.94 25.66 -9.11
C ASN A 252 16.88 24.39 -8.26
N ASN A 253 16.48 23.24 -8.82
CA ASN A 253 16.46 21.97 -8.09
C ASN A 253 17.85 21.59 -7.56
N PRO A 254 17.95 20.89 -6.41
CA PRO A 254 19.20 20.30 -5.95
C PRO A 254 19.85 19.43 -7.02
N ARG A 255 21.18 19.51 -7.14
CA ARG A 255 21.95 18.78 -8.16
C ARG A 255 22.99 17.89 -7.50
N TYR A 256 23.04 16.64 -7.93
CA TYR A 256 24.01 15.66 -7.46
C TYR A 256 24.84 15.18 -8.64
N GLN A 257 26.17 15.15 -8.47
CA GLN A 257 27.09 14.74 -9.50
C GLN A 257 27.50 13.29 -9.29
N LEU A 258 27.28 12.43 -10.29
CA LEU A 258 27.74 11.05 -10.31
C LEU A 258 28.92 10.91 -11.27
N LEU A 259 30.06 10.41 -10.79
CA LEU A 259 31.22 10.09 -11.62
C LEU A 259 31.26 8.59 -11.90
N VAL A 260 30.96 8.20 -13.15
CA VAL A 260 31.02 6.81 -13.60
C VAL A 260 32.37 6.54 -14.25
N LYS A 261 33.22 5.75 -13.59
CA LYS A 261 34.58 5.43 -14.09
C LYS A 261 34.60 4.31 -15.11
N GLU A 262 33.69 3.36 -14.98
CA GLU A 262 33.62 2.15 -15.79
C GLU A 262 32.15 1.81 -16.11
N ARG A 263 31.92 0.99 -17.14
CA ARG A 263 30.58 0.55 -17.51
C ARG A 263 30.01 -0.31 -16.38
N CYS A 264 28.93 0.15 -15.77
CA CYS A 264 28.26 -0.52 -14.67
C CYS A 264 26.74 -0.41 -14.81
N HIS A 265 26.03 -1.19 -14.00
CA HIS A 265 24.59 -1.02 -13.81
C HIS A 265 24.35 -0.05 -12.65
N LEU A 266 23.47 0.93 -12.88
CA LEU A 266 23.09 1.91 -11.88
C LEU A 266 21.62 1.73 -11.54
N TYR A 267 21.32 1.79 -10.24
CA TYR A 267 19.97 1.90 -9.74
C TYR A 267 19.86 3.21 -8.97
N MET A 268 18.90 4.06 -9.34
CA MET A 268 18.67 5.35 -8.71
C MET A 268 17.22 5.39 -8.26
N SER A 269 17.01 5.64 -6.97
CA SER A 269 15.70 5.85 -6.39
C SER A 269 15.70 7.16 -5.61
N MET A 270 14.59 7.88 -5.72
CA MET A 270 14.35 9.13 -5.02
C MET A 270 13.04 8.97 -4.27
N SER A 271 13.09 9.06 -2.95
CA SER A 271 11.92 9.02 -2.09
C SER A 271 11.76 10.35 -1.37
N GLN A 272 10.51 10.68 -1.07
CA GLN A 272 10.17 11.76 -0.16
C GLN A 272 9.80 11.16 1.20
N HIS A 273 10.13 11.85 2.29
CA HIS A 273 9.65 11.46 3.61
C HIS A 273 8.12 11.48 3.64
N ASP A 274 7.53 10.47 4.28
CA ASP A 274 6.08 10.37 4.41
C ASP A 274 5.54 11.53 5.26
N PRO A 275 4.70 12.41 4.70
CA PRO A 275 4.17 13.55 5.44
C PRO A 275 3.06 13.17 6.42
N ARG A 276 2.53 11.94 6.37
CA ARG A 276 1.40 11.50 7.22
C ARG A 276 1.77 11.56 8.70
N GLY A 277 0.97 12.27 9.48
CA GLY A 277 1.19 12.49 10.91
C GLY A 277 2.11 13.65 11.26
N SER A 278 2.72 14.32 10.27
CA SER A 278 3.51 15.53 10.51
C SER A 278 2.60 16.77 10.62
N ALA A 279 2.94 17.69 11.55
CA ALA A 279 2.19 18.93 11.74
C ALA A 279 2.35 19.94 10.57
N GLU A 280 3.28 19.69 9.66
CA GLU A 280 3.52 20.54 8.49
C GLU A 280 2.69 20.06 7.30
N SER A 281 1.54 20.71 7.12
CA SER A 281 0.66 20.52 5.96
C SER A 281 1.26 21.17 4.70
N GLY A 282 2.37 20.64 4.21
CA GLY A 282 2.94 21.03 2.91
C GLY A 282 2.10 20.47 1.76
N ILE A 283 1.88 21.27 0.71
CA ILE A 283 1.29 20.79 -0.54
C ILE A 283 2.37 20.01 -1.29
N PHE A 284 2.15 18.72 -1.53
CA PHE A 284 3.08 17.88 -2.27
C PHE A 284 2.41 17.39 -3.56
N PRO A 285 2.81 17.88 -4.73
CA PRO A 285 2.37 17.28 -5.98
C PRO A 285 3.02 15.90 -6.12
N ILE A 286 2.20 14.86 -6.05
CA ILE A 286 2.52 13.56 -6.62
C ILE A 286 2.23 13.68 -8.12
N GLY A 287 3.29 13.62 -8.94
CA GLY A 287 3.21 13.72 -10.39
C GLY A 287 4.57 13.83 -11.05
#